data_AF-A0A382VRN2-F1
#
_entry.id   AF-A0A382VRN2-F1
#
_cell.length_a   1.000
_cell.length_b   1.000
_cell.length_c   1.000
_cell.angle_alpha   90.00
_cell.angle_beta   90.00
_cell.angle_gamma   90.00
#
_symmetry.space_group_name_H-M   'P 1'
#
loop_
_entity.id
_entity.type
_entity.pdbx_description
1 polymer ?
#
loop_
_entity_poly.entity_id
_entity_poly.type
_entity_poly.pdbx_seq_one_letter_code
_entity_poly.pdbx_strand_id
1 'polypeptide(L)'
;MKNIFLALLTSTTYIAAQPAYQVKFLTEAQAREYKLDTGFYKKATVVQDILIATSAKVADLAHKETAYQFDMLMRSIKPEIAEQIRKKRVLCLLIGHDELTSQLPQFTTDKKGKELDFYNWRQRGFLKHIGRRPTVVFAEEDVMEYEGGMRLESILIHEFGHVVHGAGFDKDQQ
;
A
#
# COMPACT_ATOMS: atom_id res chain seq x y z
N MET A 1 3.64 -23.39 66.71
CA MET A 1 3.82 -23.62 65.27
C MET A 1 3.42 -22.34 64.54
N LYS A 2 4.34 -21.70 63.81
CA LYS A 2 4.15 -20.38 63.17
C LYS A 2 4.03 -20.62 61.66
N ASN A 3 2.84 -20.53 61.11
CA ASN A 3 2.62 -20.70 59.67
C ASN A 3 2.85 -19.35 58.98
N ILE A 4 3.93 -19.26 58.21
CA ILE A 4 4.23 -18.12 57.33
C ILE A 4 3.50 -18.38 56.01
N PHE A 5 2.50 -17.55 55.70
CA PHE A 5 1.88 -17.54 54.37
C PHE A 5 2.76 -16.72 53.43
N LEU A 6 3.35 -17.37 52.44
CA LEU A 6 4.09 -16.72 51.35
C LEU A 6 3.08 -16.41 50.23
N ALA A 7 2.70 -15.14 50.09
CA ALA A 7 1.87 -14.69 48.98
C ALA A 7 2.74 -14.50 47.72
N LEU A 8 2.56 -15.38 46.73
CA LEU A 8 3.14 -15.17 45.39
C LEU A 8 2.29 -14.15 44.63
N LEU A 9 2.83 -12.95 44.42
CA LEU A 9 2.33 -12.03 43.40
C LEU A 9 2.80 -12.51 42.02
N THR A 10 1.87 -13.04 41.22
CA THR A 10 2.10 -13.31 39.80
C THR A 10 1.93 -12.01 39.01
N SER A 11 3.04 -11.40 38.61
CA SER A 11 3.05 -10.28 37.69
C SER A 11 2.73 -10.77 36.27
N THR A 12 1.50 -10.59 35.82
CA THR A 12 1.10 -10.86 34.43
C THR A 12 1.67 -9.77 33.52
N THR A 13 2.73 -10.09 32.78
CA THR A 13 3.23 -9.22 31.71
C THR A 13 2.28 -9.28 30.53
N TYR A 14 1.50 -8.22 30.32
CA TYR A 14 0.75 -8.01 29.08
C TYR A 14 1.74 -7.68 27.96
N ILE A 15 1.99 -8.65 27.07
CA ILE A 15 2.61 -8.34 25.77
C ILE A 15 1.53 -7.65 24.94
N ALA A 16 1.58 -6.33 24.86
CA ALA A 16 0.76 -5.60 23.90
C ALA A 16 1.15 -6.08 22.49
N ALA A 17 0.20 -6.67 21.78
CA ALA A 17 0.38 -7.03 20.38
C ALA A 17 0.75 -5.75 19.61
N GLN A 18 1.89 -5.76 18.93
CA GLN A 18 2.20 -4.68 18.01
C GLN A 18 1.13 -4.66 16.91
N PRO A 19 0.61 -3.47 16.53
CA PRO A 19 -0.32 -3.39 15.43
C PRO A 19 0.33 -3.96 14.17
N ALA A 20 -0.37 -4.88 13.49
CA ALA A 20 0.17 -5.68 12.37
C ALA A 20 0.71 -4.82 11.23
N TYR A 21 0.14 -3.61 11.04
CA TYR A 21 0.55 -2.66 10.00
C TYR A 21 0.79 -1.29 10.64
N GLN A 22 2.06 -0.91 10.77
CA GLN A 22 2.46 0.39 11.31
C GLN A 22 2.78 1.37 10.19
N VAL A 23 2.00 2.45 10.13
CA VAL A 23 2.32 3.61 9.28
C VAL A 23 3.47 4.37 9.92
N LYS A 24 4.57 4.52 9.19
CA LYS A 24 5.78 5.21 9.61
C LYS A 24 6.07 6.37 8.67
N PHE A 25 7.03 7.23 9.04
CA PHE A 25 7.57 8.19 8.10
C PHE A 25 8.32 7.47 6.97
N LEU A 26 8.19 7.98 5.75
CA LEU A 26 9.04 7.54 4.64
C LEU A 26 10.49 7.86 5.00
N THR A 27 11.33 6.82 5.01
CA THR A 27 12.75 7.01 5.31
C THR A 27 13.51 7.51 4.08
N GLU A 28 14.62 8.19 4.32
CA GLU A 28 15.55 8.62 3.27
C GLU A 28 16.07 7.45 2.41
N ALA A 29 16.25 6.27 3.01
CA ALA A 29 16.65 5.06 2.27
C ALA A 29 15.55 4.60 1.31
N GLN A 30 14.30 4.51 1.78
CA GLN A 30 13.16 4.18 0.93
C GLN A 30 12.95 5.23 -0.16
N ALA A 31 13.04 6.52 0.17
CA ALA A 31 12.89 7.59 -0.80
C ALA A 31 13.93 7.49 -1.93
N ARG A 32 15.21 7.27 -1.59
CA ARG A 32 16.27 7.07 -2.59
C ARG A 32 16.07 5.80 -3.42
N GLU A 33 15.76 4.67 -2.77
CA GLU A 33 15.57 3.39 -3.45
C GLU A 33 14.39 3.43 -4.43
N TYR A 34 13.30 4.06 -4.00
CA TYR A 34 12.06 4.12 -4.77
C TYR A 34 11.96 5.37 -5.66
N LYS A 35 12.94 6.28 -5.58
CA LYS A 35 12.96 7.57 -6.28
C LYS A 35 11.70 8.40 -5.97
N LEU A 36 11.33 8.44 -4.70
CA LEU A 36 10.17 9.19 -4.21
C LEU A 36 10.61 10.58 -3.76
N ASP A 37 9.84 11.59 -4.17
CA ASP A 37 10.02 12.97 -3.71
C ASP A 37 9.58 13.09 -2.23
N THR A 38 10.54 13.32 -1.33
CA THR A 38 10.29 13.50 0.10
C THR A 38 9.56 14.80 0.42
N GLY A 39 9.47 15.74 -0.54
CA GLY A 39 8.60 16.91 -0.47
C GLY A 39 7.12 16.53 -0.45
N PHE A 40 6.74 15.55 -1.28
CA PHE A 40 5.36 15.05 -1.40
C PHE A 40 5.08 13.85 -0.49
N TYR A 41 5.89 12.78 -0.59
CA TYR A 41 5.66 11.54 0.14
C TYR A 41 6.17 11.64 1.58
N LYS A 42 5.28 11.39 2.54
CA LYS A 42 5.56 11.53 3.97
C LYS A 42 5.41 10.23 4.74
N LYS A 43 4.50 9.36 4.32
CA LYS A 43 4.14 8.14 5.05
C LYS A 43 4.47 6.90 4.25
N ALA A 44 4.91 5.86 4.95
CA ALA A 44 5.23 4.58 4.36
C ALA A 44 4.89 3.41 5.29
N THR A 45 4.51 2.29 4.69
CA THR A 45 4.42 0.97 5.30
C THR A 45 5.08 -0.03 4.36
N VAL A 46 5.77 -1.03 4.92
CA VAL A 46 6.26 -2.16 4.14
C VAL A 46 5.51 -3.40 4.60
N VAL A 47 4.92 -4.11 3.64
CA VAL A 47 4.23 -5.38 3.87
C VAL A 47 4.60 -6.34 2.74
N GLN A 48 5.02 -7.55 3.07
CA GLN A 48 5.41 -8.55 2.06
C GLN A 48 6.42 -8.00 1.03
N ASP A 49 7.39 -7.19 1.46
CA ASP A 49 8.38 -6.47 0.61
C ASP A 49 7.78 -5.53 -0.45
N ILE A 50 6.49 -5.17 -0.30
CA ILE A 50 5.81 -4.14 -1.06
C ILE A 50 5.87 -2.84 -0.26
N LEU A 51 6.42 -1.79 -0.86
CA LEU A 51 6.40 -0.46 -0.25
C LEU A 51 5.08 0.23 -0.60
N ILE A 52 4.30 0.59 0.42
CA ILE A 52 3.17 1.49 0.29
C ILE A 52 3.67 2.87 0.71
N ALA A 53 3.51 3.88 -0.16
CA ALA A 53 3.94 5.25 0.10
C ALA A 53 2.82 6.24 -0.23
N THR A 54 2.71 7.30 0.57
CA THR A 54 1.66 8.31 0.38
C THR A 54 2.04 9.67 0.98
N SER A 55 1.24 10.69 0.68
CA SER A 55 1.36 12.03 1.26
C SER A 55 1.01 12.03 2.75
N ALA A 56 1.05 13.20 3.38
CA ALA A 56 0.55 13.35 4.76
C ALA A 56 -0.99 13.27 4.84
N LYS A 57 -1.71 13.46 3.73
CA LYS A 57 -3.17 13.69 3.72
C LYS A 57 -4.01 12.42 3.69
N VAL A 58 -3.53 11.35 3.06
CA VAL A 58 -4.22 10.04 3.10
C VAL A 58 -4.44 9.62 4.54
N ALA A 59 -5.59 9.09 4.91
CA ALA A 59 -5.87 8.60 6.24
C ALA A 59 -5.01 7.37 6.58
N ASP A 60 -4.55 7.28 7.83
CA ASP A 60 -3.82 6.10 8.31
C ASP A 60 -4.67 4.83 8.23
N LEU A 61 -6.00 4.95 8.31
CA LEU A 61 -6.92 3.82 8.16
C LEU A 61 -6.83 3.22 6.75
N ALA A 62 -6.95 4.04 5.70
CA ALA A 62 -6.83 3.58 4.31
C ALA A 62 -5.46 2.95 4.04
N HIS A 63 -4.39 3.55 4.57
CA HIS A 63 -3.04 3.00 4.46
C HIS A 63 -2.92 1.62 5.11
N LYS A 64 -3.44 1.44 6.33
CA LYS A 64 -3.43 0.15 7.03
C LYS A 64 -4.29 -0.88 6.33
N GLU A 65 -5.42 -0.46 5.77
CA GLU A 65 -6.32 -1.33 5.02
C GLU A 65 -5.65 -1.85 3.74
N THR A 66 -4.97 -0.98 2.98
CA THR A 66 -4.14 -1.43 1.84
C THR A 66 -3.09 -2.45 2.29
N ALA A 67 -2.41 -2.20 3.40
CA ALA A 67 -1.39 -3.13 3.91
C ALA A 67 -2.00 -4.49 4.30
N TYR A 68 -3.15 -4.48 4.94
CA TYR A 68 -3.91 -5.68 5.27
C TYR A 68 -4.32 -6.47 4.03
N GLN A 69 -4.96 -5.81 3.06
CA GLN A 69 -5.42 -6.47 1.84
C GLN A 69 -4.24 -7.06 1.05
N PHE A 70 -3.12 -6.36 0.95
CA PHE A 70 -1.90 -6.91 0.34
C PHE A 70 -1.34 -8.11 1.09
N ASP A 71 -1.29 -8.08 2.42
CA ASP A 71 -0.83 -9.24 3.20
C ASP A 71 -1.71 -10.46 2.94
N MET A 72 -3.03 -10.26 2.94
CA MET A 72 -4.01 -11.33 2.67
C MET A 72 -3.85 -11.89 1.26
N LEU A 73 -3.74 -11.03 0.24
CA LEU A 73 -3.53 -11.45 -1.15
C LEU A 73 -2.23 -12.25 -1.29
N MET A 74 -1.12 -11.73 -0.77
CA MET A 74 0.19 -12.36 -0.85
C MET A 74 0.27 -13.70 -0.10
N ARG A 75 -0.50 -13.87 0.97
CA ARG A 75 -0.65 -15.17 1.66
C ARG A 75 -1.53 -16.15 0.91
N SER A 76 -2.42 -15.67 0.05
CA SER A 76 -3.39 -16.52 -0.68
C SER A 76 -2.87 -17.06 -2.01
N ILE A 77 -1.83 -16.45 -2.58
CA ILE A 77 -1.18 -16.89 -3.81
C ILE A 77 -0.11 -17.96 -3.55
N LYS A 78 0.26 -18.73 -4.59
CA LYS A 78 1.30 -19.77 -4.45
C LYS A 78 2.62 -19.14 -3.95
N PRO A 79 3.34 -19.78 -3.01
CA PRO A 79 4.55 -19.21 -2.42
C PRO A 79 5.61 -18.77 -3.43
N GLU A 80 5.76 -19.50 -4.53
CA GLU A 80 6.76 -19.20 -5.57
C GLU A 80 6.41 -17.90 -6.31
N ILE A 81 5.13 -17.69 -6.61
CA ILE A 81 4.61 -16.48 -7.26
C ILE A 81 4.77 -15.29 -6.29
N ALA A 82 4.38 -15.46 -5.02
CA ALA A 82 4.57 -14.43 -4.01
C ALA A 82 6.04 -13.99 -3.94
N GLU A 83 6.96 -14.95 -3.93
CA GLU A 83 8.38 -14.66 -3.87
C GLU A 83 8.91 -13.89 -5.10
N GLN A 84 8.37 -14.17 -6.29
CA GLN A 84 8.69 -13.35 -7.47
C GLN A 84 8.20 -11.91 -7.32
N ILE A 85 6.97 -11.71 -6.81
CA ILE A 85 6.42 -10.37 -6.56
C ILE A 85 7.32 -9.60 -5.56
N ARG A 86 7.74 -10.24 -4.45
CA ARG A 86 8.65 -9.62 -3.46
C ARG A 86 9.95 -9.16 -4.11
N LYS A 87 10.57 -10.00 -4.94
CA LYS A 87 11.81 -9.68 -5.67
C LYS A 87 11.66 -8.49 -6.64
N LYS A 88 10.46 -8.24 -7.17
CA LYS A 88 10.19 -7.10 -8.05
C LYS A 88 10.03 -5.79 -7.29
N ARG A 89 9.96 -5.83 -5.94
CA ARG A 89 9.86 -4.66 -5.07
C ARG A 89 8.75 -3.72 -5.52
N VAL A 90 7.55 -4.28 -5.63
CA VAL A 90 6.34 -3.56 -6.05
C VAL A 90 6.17 -2.31 -5.19
N LEU A 91 5.79 -1.22 -5.84
CA LEU A 91 5.44 0.04 -5.20
C LEU A 91 3.93 0.22 -5.25
N CYS A 92 3.35 0.68 -4.15
CA CYS A 92 1.98 1.14 -4.09
C CYS A 92 1.96 2.60 -3.69
N LEU A 93 1.24 3.42 -4.45
CA LEU A 93 1.03 4.83 -4.17
C LEU A 93 -0.44 5.06 -3.82
N LEU A 94 -0.69 5.68 -2.67
CA LEU A 94 -2.06 6.04 -2.28
C LEU A 94 -2.33 7.52 -2.53
N ILE A 95 -3.51 7.81 -3.07
CA ILE A 95 -4.04 9.15 -3.34
C ILE A 95 -5.12 9.45 -2.31
N GLY A 96 -5.02 10.58 -1.62
CA GLY A 96 -6.06 11.05 -0.70
C GLY A 96 -7.38 11.33 -1.39
N HIS A 97 -8.47 11.32 -0.63
CA HIS A 97 -9.81 11.67 -1.13
C HIS A 97 -9.82 13.02 -1.86
N ASP A 98 -9.22 14.05 -1.25
CA ASP A 98 -9.10 15.39 -1.82
C ASP A 98 -7.83 15.60 -2.68
N GLU A 99 -7.11 14.52 -2.98
CA GLU A 99 -5.93 14.55 -3.84
C GLU A 99 -6.24 14.04 -5.24
N LEU A 100 -5.49 14.56 -6.20
CA LEU A 100 -5.65 14.27 -7.62
C LEU A 100 -4.43 13.50 -8.13
N THR A 101 -4.65 12.60 -9.07
CA THR A 101 -3.58 11.81 -9.70
C THR A 101 -2.49 12.69 -10.29
N SER A 102 -2.87 13.82 -10.90
CA SER A 102 -1.92 14.79 -11.46
C SER A 102 -1.05 15.48 -10.40
N GLN A 103 -1.36 15.36 -9.12
CA GLN A 103 -0.54 15.88 -8.01
C GLN A 103 0.55 14.90 -7.58
N LEU A 104 0.47 13.62 -7.98
CA LEU A 104 1.54 12.66 -7.73
C LEU A 104 2.75 13.05 -8.60
N PRO A 105 3.96 13.15 -8.04
CA PRO A 105 5.15 13.58 -8.79
C PRO A 105 5.45 12.76 -10.07
N GLN A 106 5.01 11.50 -10.14
CA GLN A 106 5.24 10.59 -11.26
C GLN A 106 4.14 10.65 -12.33
N PHE A 107 3.04 11.34 -12.05
CA PHE A 107 1.84 11.36 -12.90
C PHE A 107 1.36 12.79 -13.21
N THR A 108 2.28 13.76 -13.11
CA THR A 108 2.01 15.14 -13.56
C THR A 108 1.67 15.18 -15.05
N THR A 109 0.82 16.12 -15.46
CA THR A 109 0.40 16.31 -16.85
C THR A 109 0.25 17.79 -17.20
N ASP A 110 0.40 18.10 -18.49
CA ASP A 110 0.15 19.41 -19.10
C ASP A 110 -1.33 19.68 -19.41
N LYS A 111 -2.21 18.68 -19.29
CA LYS A 111 -3.67 18.82 -19.44
C LYS A 111 -4.25 19.96 -18.60
N LYS A 112 -5.29 20.61 -19.13
CA LYS A 112 -5.99 21.74 -18.50
C LYS A 112 -7.51 21.60 -18.61
N GLY A 113 -8.24 22.29 -17.74
CA GLY A 113 -9.71 22.33 -17.73
C GLY A 113 -10.33 20.93 -17.71
N LYS A 114 -11.37 20.72 -18.52
CA LYS A 114 -12.13 19.46 -18.58
C LYS A 114 -11.26 18.23 -18.87
N GLU A 115 -10.17 18.37 -19.61
CA GLU A 115 -9.26 17.25 -19.86
C GLU A 115 -8.49 16.84 -18.62
N LEU A 116 -8.08 17.82 -17.80
CA LEU A 116 -7.42 17.55 -16.53
C LEU A 116 -8.40 16.93 -15.53
N ASP A 117 -9.64 17.44 -15.50
CA ASP A 117 -10.70 16.90 -14.66
C ASP A 117 -10.99 15.44 -15.03
N PHE A 118 -11.12 15.15 -16.34
CA PHE A 118 -11.32 13.78 -16.82
C PHE A 118 -10.12 12.88 -16.51
N TYR A 119 -8.89 13.37 -16.68
CA TYR A 119 -7.69 12.62 -16.33
C TYR A 119 -7.70 12.21 -14.85
N ASN A 120 -7.96 13.15 -13.94
CA ASN A 120 -7.96 12.90 -12.50
C ASN A 120 -9.14 12.04 -12.04
N TRP A 121 -10.30 12.19 -12.68
CA TRP A 121 -11.47 11.35 -12.40
C TRP A 121 -11.28 9.91 -12.89
N ARG A 122 -10.68 9.73 -14.08
CA ARG A 122 -10.54 8.41 -14.70
C ARG A 122 -9.42 7.58 -14.09
N GLN A 123 -8.38 8.21 -13.57
CA GLN A 123 -7.11 7.57 -13.13
C GLN A 123 -7.03 7.46 -11.61
N ARG A 124 -7.98 6.80 -10.96
CA ARG A 124 -8.01 6.66 -9.50
C ARG A 124 -7.59 5.28 -8.97
N GLY A 125 -7.57 4.28 -9.84
CA GLY A 125 -6.89 3.02 -9.61
C GLY A 125 -6.29 2.46 -10.89
N PHE A 126 -5.01 2.10 -10.87
CA PHE A 126 -4.31 1.55 -12.04
C PHE A 126 -2.92 0.97 -11.70
N LEU A 127 -2.45 0.04 -12.53
CA LEU A 127 -1.05 -0.40 -12.59
C LEU A 127 -0.26 0.37 -13.68
N LYS A 128 0.93 0.86 -13.32
CA LYS A 128 1.93 1.39 -14.27
C LYS A 128 3.33 0.89 -13.91
N HIS A 129 4.26 0.96 -14.86
CA HIS A 129 5.68 0.73 -14.58
C HIS A 129 6.42 2.06 -14.47
N ILE A 130 7.07 2.31 -13.33
CA ILE A 130 8.02 3.41 -13.16
C ILE A 130 9.42 2.83 -13.33
N GLY A 131 10.02 3.09 -14.49
CA GLY A 131 11.20 2.34 -14.93
C GLY A 131 10.86 0.85 -15.08
N ARG A 132 11.54 -0.01 -14.32
CA ARG A 132 11.30 -1.46 -14.31
C ARG A 132 10.39 -1.94 -13.17
N ARG A 133 9.92 -1.02 -12.31
CA ARG A 133 9.18 -1.37 -11.09
C ARG A 133 7.68 -1.33 -11.35
N PRO A 134 6.95 -2.44 -11.14
CA PRO A 134 5.49 -2.41 -11.09
C PRO A 134 5.03 -1.47 -9.98
N THR A 135 4.19 -0.51 -10.32
CA THR A 135 3.66 0.50 -9.41
C THR A 135 2.15 0.54 -9.54
N VAL A 136 1.46 0.10 -8.50
CA VAL A 136 0.01 0.23 -8.38
C VAL A 136 -0.33 1.56 -7.71
N VAL A 137 -1.44 2.14 -8.10
CA VAL A 137 -1.93 3.41 -7.56
C VAL A 137 -3.39 3.20 -7.18
N PHE A 138 -3.79 3.67 -6.00
CA PHE A 138 -5.17 3.59 -5.52
C PHE A 138 -5.57 4.86 -4.79
N ALA A 139 -6.79 5.34 -5.04
CA ALA A 139 -7.41 6.34 -4.21
C ALA A 139 -8.05 5.71 -2.97
N GLU A 140 -8.21 6.49 -1.90
CA GLU A 140 -8.79 6.02 -0.64
C GLU A 140 -10.18 5.39 -0.83
N GLU A 141 -11.02 5.98 -1.67
CA GLU A 141 -12.37 5.47 -1.99
C GLU A 141 -12.36 4.08 -2.62
N ASP A 142 -11.33 3.77 -3.40
CA ASP A 142 -11.18 2.47 -4.06
C ASP A 142 -10.63 1.41 -3.10
N VAL A 143 -9.78 1.80 -2.15
CA VAL A 143 -9.28 0.89 -1.10
C VAL A 143 -10.38 0.55 -0.09
N MET A 144 -11.14 1.56 0.31
CA MET A 144 -12.14 1.48 1.39
C MET A 144 -13.56 1.20 0.88
N GLU A 145 -13.76 1.16 -0.43
CA GLU A 145 -15.03 0.90 -1.12
C GLU A 145 -16.19 1.85 -0.72
N TYR A 146 -15.90 3.12 -0.46
CA TYR A 146 -16.92 4.14 -0.20
C TYR A 146 -17.34 4.91 -1.47
N GLU A 147 -18.34 5.78 -1.35
CA GLU A 147 -18.90 6.54 -2.48
C GLU A 147 -17.83 7.40 -3.18
N GLY A 148 -17.81 7.37 -4.51
CA GLY A 148 -16.78 8.01 -5.34
C GLY A 148 -15.78 7.02 -5.93
N GLY A 149 -15.59 5.85 -5.30
CA GLY A 149 -14.80 4.75 -5.83
C GLY A 149 -15.56 3.87 -6.81
N MET A 150 -14.86 2.95 -7.46
CA MET A 150 -15.47 1.94 -8.34
C MET A 150 -16.40 1.02 -7.54
N ARG A 151 -17.59 0.74 -8.09
CA ARG A 151 -18.64 -0.01 -7.37
C ARG A 151 -18.88 -1.42 -7.91
N LEU A 152 -18.43 -1.72 -9.12
CA LEU A 152 -18.66 -3.00 -9.78
C LEU A 152 -17.62 -4.06 -9.42
N GLU A 153 -16.44 -3.64 -8.97
CA GLU A 153 -15.33 -4.50 -8.60
C GLU A 153 -14.48 -3.84 -7.52
N SER A 154 -13.68 -4.64 -6.81
CA SER A 154 -12.60 -4.10 -5.97
C SER A 154 -11.40 -3.80 -6.85
N ILE A 155 -11.14 -2.51 -7.07
CA ILE A 155 -10.04 -2.01 -7.90
C ILE A 155 -8.69 -2.45 -7.34
N LEU A 156 -8.54 -2.48 -6.01
CA LEU A 156 -7.33 -3.00 -5.38
C LEU A 156 -7.05 -4.44 -5.80
N ILE A 157 -8.05 -5.31 -5.70
CA ILE A 157 -7.92 -6.72 -6.07
C ILE A 157 -7.68 -6.87 -7.58
N HIS A 158 -8.39 -6.11 -8.41
CA HIS A 158 -8.22 -6.11 -9.87
C HIS A 158 -6.78 -5.78 -10.27
N GLU A 159 -6.27 -4.63 -9.82
CA GLU A 159 -4.93 -4.17 -10.20
C GLU A 159 -3.83 -5.01 -9.58
N PHE A 160 -4.07 -5.57 -8.38
CA PHE A 160 -3.14 -6.54 -7.81
C PHE A 160 -3.12 -7.86 -8.60
N GLY A 161 -4.23 -8.24 -9.24
CA GLY A 161 -4.26 -9.32 -10.23
C GLY A 161 -3.27 -9.09 -11.38
N HIS A 162 -3.18 -7.86 -11.88
CA HIS A 162 -2.16 -7.49 -12.88
C HIS A 162 -0.74 -7.55 -12.32
N VAL A 163 -0.53 -7.28 -11.03
CA VAL A 163 0.77 -7.49 -10.36
C VAL A 163 1.11 -8.98 -10.32
N VAL A 164 0.17 -9.84 -9.96
CA VAL A 164 0.38 -11.30 -9.96
C VAL A 164 0.79 -11.78 -11.35
N HIS A 165 0.07 -11.34 -12.38
CA HIS A 165 0.37 -11.69 -13.77
C HIS A 165 1.73 -11.12 -14.21
N GLY A 166 1.99 -9.83 -14.06
CA GLY A 166 3.19 -9.19 -14.63
C GLY A 166 4.47 -9.34 -13.81
N ALA A 167 4.34 -9.42 -12.48
CA ALA A 167 5.46 -9.47 -11.55
C ALA A 167 5.69 -10.87 -10.96
N GLY A 168 4.62 -11.66 -10.84
CA GLY A 168 4.63 -12.99 -10.26
C GLY A 168 4.94 -14.11 -11.26
N PHE A 169 4.50 -13.99 -12.51
CA PHE A 169 4.72 -15.01 -13.54
C PHE A 169 6.02 -14.80 -14.31
N ASP A 170 6.69 -15.90 -14.65
CA ASP A 170 7.78 -15.90 -15.64
C ASP A 170 7.24 -15.83 -17.07
N LYS A 171 8.15 -15.83 -18.07
CA LYS A 171 7.76 -15.72 -19.49
C LYS A 171 6.94 -16.91 -20.00
N ASP A 172 7.09 -18.07 -19.38
CA ASP A 172 6.39 -19.30 -19.83
C ASP A 172 5.00 -19.39 -19.18
N GLN A 173 4.74 -18.58 -18.15
CA GLN A 173 3.49 -18.47 -17.41
C GLN A 173 2.60 -17.28 -17.83
N GLN A 174 3.15 -16.31 -18.59
CA GLN A 174 2.43 -15.13 -19.14
C GLN A 174 1.82 -15.44 -20.51
#